data_AF-A0A956QC56-F1
#
_entry.id   AF-A0A956QC56-F1
#
_cell.length_a   1.000
_cell.length_b   1.000
_cell.length_c   1.000
_cell.angle_alpha   90.00
_cell.angle_beta   90.00
_cell.angle_gamma   90.00
#
_symmetry.space_group_name_H-M   'P 1'
#
loop_
_entity.id
_entity.type
_entity.pdbx_description
1 polymer ?
#
loop_
_entity_poly.entity_id
_entity_poly.type
_entity_poly.pdbx_seq_one_letter_code
_entity_poly.pdbx_strand_id
1 'polypeptide(L)'
;MIDWEIRRLERDQGEWKPGALVGTVRAFGGVGQLEVLDEDYRRPLEELFTQEQFVLAGREPMPGGGENITADQLEPWSLSTLELVKRSLPARGLVAEERSGQFDRH
;
A
#
# COMPACT_ATOMS: atom_id res chain seq x y z
N MET A 1 -5.66 1.30 -15.16
CA MET A 1 -6.17 0.87 -13.85
C MET A 1 -5.05 0.11 -13.19
N ILE A 2 -4.63 0.48 -11.99
CA ILE A 2 -3.72 -0.35 -11.18
C ILE A 2 -4.59 -1.13 -10.21
N ASP A 3 -4.44 -2.43 -10.16
CA ASP A 3 -5.08 -3.31 -9.19
C ASP A 3 -3.99 -4.22 -8.63
N TRP A 4 -3.73 -4.12 -7.33
CA TRP A 4 -2.63 -4.81 -6.68
C TRP A 4 -3.10 -5.41 -5.36
N GLU A 5 -2.65 -6.63 -5.11
CA GLU A 5 -2.90 -7.40 -3.90
C GLU A 5 -1.71 -7.23 -2.96
N ILE A 6 -1.94 -6.67 -1.78
CA ILE A 6 -0.95 -6.66 -0.71
C ILE A 6 -1.02 -8.00 0.00
N ARG A 7 0.07 -8.73 -0.03
CA ARG A 7 0.22 -10.06 0.56
C ARG A 7 1.34 -10.08 1.57
N ARG A 8 1.21 -10.95 2.56
CA ARG A 8 2.29 -11.23 3.50
C ARG A 8 3.45 -11.90 2.77
N LEU A 9 4.68 -11.49 3.04
CA LEU A 9 5.86 -12.25 2.63
C LEU A 9 6.08 -13.38 3.62
N GLU A 10 6.01 -14.60 3.12
CA GLU A 10 6.27 -15.82 3.87
C GLU A 10 7.55 -16.45 3.34
N ARG A 11 8.31 -17.08 4.25
CA ARG A 11 9.55 -17.75 3.88
C ARG A 11 9.28 -19.24 3.71
N ASP A 12 9.26 -19.70 2.47
CA ASP A 12 9.08 -21.10 2.10
C ASP A 12 10.42 -21.65 1.59
N GLN A 13 10.98 -22.63 2.31
CA GLN A 13 12.23 -23.31 1.94
C GLN A 13 13.42 -22.37 1.64
N GLY A 14 13.49 -21.24 2.35
CA GLY A 14 14.55 -20.24 2.20
C GLY A 14 14.25 -19.15 1.17
N GLU A 15 13.22 -19.32 0.35
CA GLU A 15 12.73 -18.35 -0.62
C GLU A 15 11.60 -17.49 -0.01
N TRP A 16 11.56 -16.20 -0.37
CA TRP A 16 10.46 -15.31 0.01
C TRP A 16 9.35 -15.44 -1.03
N LYS A 17 8.16 -15.83 -0.59
CA LYS A 17 6.98 -16.01 -1.44
C LYS A 17 5.80 -15.18 -0.91
N PRO A 18 4.94 -14.66 -1.80
CA PRO A 18 3.67 -14.09 -1.41
C PRO A 18 2.79 -15.15 -0.75
N GLY A 19 2.26 -14.83 0.42
CA GLY A 19 1.43 -15.66 1.26
C GLY A 19 0.00 -15.16 1.34
N ALA A 20 -0.55 -15.11 2.56
CA ALA A 20 -1.91 -14.65 2.82
C ALA A 20 -2.17 -13.23 2.27
N LEU A 21 -3.37 -13.03 1.71
CA LEU A 21 -3.86 -11.73 1.26
C LEU A 21 -4.20 -10.85 2.48
N VAL A 22 -3.59 -9.68 2.53
CA VAL A 22 -3.70 -8.72 3.63
C VAL A 22 -4.59 -7.54 3.23
N GLY A 23 -4.52 -7.12 1.96
CA GLY A 23 -5.33 -6.03 1.44
C GLY A 23 -5.27 -5.96 -0.07
N THR A 24 -6.08 -5.07 -0.64
CA THR A 24 -6.01 -4.72 -2.05
C THR A 24 -5.89 -3.21 -2.18
N VAL A 25 -5.30 -2.77 -3.27
CA VAL A 25 -5.25 -1.35 -3.59
C VAL A 25 -5.67 -1.21 -5.05
N ARG A 26 -6.49 -0.21 -5.32
CA ARG A 26 -7.04 0.08 -6.65
C ARG A 26 -6.78 1.51 -7.02
N ALA A 27 -6.23 1.75 -8.20
CA ALA A 27 -5.99 3.09 -8.72
C ALA A 27 -6.69 3.34 -10.06
N PHE A 28 -7.51 4.38 -10.09
CA PHE A 28 -8.26 4.84 -11.26
C PHE A 28 -8.03 6.34 -11.45
N GLY A 29 -7.63 6.76 -12.66
CA GLY A 29 -7.52 8.20 -12.97
C GLY A 29 -6.51 8.99 -12.12
N GLY A 30 -5.48 8.34 -11.58
CA GLY A 30 -4.47 9.00 -10.74
C GLY A 30 -4.72 8.90 -9.23
N VAL A 31 -5.87 8.35 -8.86
CA VAL A 31 -6.41 8.26 -7.49
C VAL A 31 -6.38 6.79 -7.04
N GLY A 32 -5.69 6.50 -5.95
CA GLY A 32 -5.61 5.19 -5.30
C GLY A 32 -6.56 5.05 -4.11
N GLN A 33 -7.09 3.84 -3.91
CA GLN A 33 -7.89 3.43 -2.76
C GLN A 33 -7.31 2.14 -2.19
N LEU A 34 -7.11 2.10 -0.88
CA LEU A 34 -6.65 0.95 -0.10
C LEU A 34 -7.86 0.28 0.56
N GLU A 35 -7.98 -1.02 0.40
CA GLU A 35 -8.92 -1.87 1.09
C GLU A 35 -8.12 -2.88 1.93
N VAL A 36 -8.20 -2.78 3.26
CA VAL A 36 -7.50 -3.70 4.15
C VAL A 36 -8.45 -4.81 4.57
N LEU A 37 -8.07 -6.06 4.29
CA LEU A 37 -8.84 -7.26 4.61
C LEU A 37 -8.43 -7.85 5.97
N ASP A 38 -7.17 -7.68 6.35
CA ASP A 38 -6.63 -8.13 7.63
C ASP A 38 -6.47 -6.94 8.60
N GLU A 39 -7.27 -6.95 9.69
CA GLU A 39 -7.32 -5.82 10.63
C GLU A 39 -6.01 -5.60 11.39
N ASP A 40 -5.19 -6.63 11.59
CA ASP A 40 -3.87 -6.50 12.21
C ASP A 40 -2.93 -5.61 11.37
N TYR A 41 -3.18 -5.52 10.07
CA TYR A 41 -2.43 -4.71 9.12
C TYR A 41 -3.09 -3.38 8.76
N ARG A 42 -4.29 -3.08 9.27
CA ARG A 42 -4.98 -1.82 8.96
C ARG A 42 -4.13 -0.61 9.36
N ARG A 43 -3.76 -0.53 10.64
CA ARG A 43 -2.91 0.58 11.14
C ARG A 43 -1.54 0.65 10.46
N PRO A 44 -0.75 -0.44 10.37
CA PRO A 44 0.54 -0.41 9.70
C PRO A 44 0.49 0.05 8.24
N LEU A 45 -0.56 -0.32 7.50
CA LEU A 45 -0.75 0.11 6.12
C LEU A 45 -1.18 1.58 6.05
N GLU A 46 -2.16 2.02 6.85
CA GLU A 46 -2.58 3.42 6.89
C GLU A 46 -1.41 4.36 7.24
N GLU A 47 -0.59 3.99 8.23
CA GLU A 47 0.61 4.72 8.62
C GLU A 47 1.65 4.78 7.49
N LEU A 48 1.87 3.66 6.80
CA LEU A 48 2.78 3.59 5.65
C LEU A 48 2.33 4.54 4.54
N PHE A 49 1.09 4.43 4.10
CA PHE A 49 0.55 5.25 3.03
C PHE A 49 0.60 6.75 3.36
N THR A 50 0.28 7.09 4.62
CA THR A 50 0.41 8.44 5.14
C THR A 50 1.87 8.91 5.09
N GLN A 51 2.80 8.14 5.67
CA GLN A 51 4.22 8.49 5.71
C GLN A 51 4.79 8.76 4.31
N GLU A 52 4.51 7.89 3.33
CA GLU A 52 4.98 8.08 1.96
C GLU A 52 4.36 9.31 1.28
N GLN A 53 3.12 9.68 1.63
CA GLN A 53 2.51 10.93 1.19
C GLN A 53 3.24 12.14 1.77
N PHE A 54 3.63 12.12 3.04
CA PHE A 54 4.46 13.18 3.65
C PHE A 54 5.82 13.31 2.97
N VAL A 55 6.50 12.19 2.69
CA VAL A 55 7.77 12.15 1.97
C VAL A 55 7.65 12.82 0.59
N LEU A 56 6.60 12.51 -0.17
CA LEU A 56 6.37 13.12 -1.48
C LEU A 56 5.98 14.60 -1.41
N ALA A 57 5.30 15.01 -0.35
CA ALA A 57 4.99 16.41 -0.10
C ALA A 57 6.21 17.22 0.39
N GLY A 58 7.37 16.59 0.57
CA GLY A 58 8.57 17.22 1.13
C GLY A 58 8.38 17.67 2.58
N ARG A 59 7.44 17.02 3.30
CA ARG A 59 7.12 17.33 4.70
C ARG A 59 7.77 16.28 5.59
N GLU A 60 8.37 16.70 6.70
CA GLU A 60 8.88 15.75 7.70
C GLU A 60 7.71 15.03 8.38
N PRO A 61 7.74 13.68 8.49
CA PRO A 61 6.74 12.96 9.25
C PRO A 61 6.89 13.36 10.72
N MET A 62 5.94 14.12 11.26
CA MET A 62 6.02 14.60 12.64
C MET A 62 6.03 13.41 13.62
N PRO A 63 7.11 13.19 14.40
CA PRO A 63 7.13 12.11 15.37
C PRO A 63 6.24 12.50 16.56
N GLY A 64 5.12 11.81 16.73
CA GLY A 64 4.23 11.96 17.90
C GLY A 64 2.93 12.71 17.67
N GLY A 65 2.61 13.11 16.45
CA GLY A 65 1.29 13.62 16.10
C GLY A 65 0.40 12.48 15.64
N GLY A 66 -0.29 11.84 16.58
CA GLY A 66 -1.54 11.14 16.29
C GLY A 66 -2.63 12.14 15.88
N GLU A 67 -2.34 13.03 14.93
CA GLU A 67 -3.40 13.60 14.12
C GLU A 67 -4.01 12.38 13.46
N ASN A 68 -5.15 11.96 14.01
CA ASN A 68 -6.02 10.99 13.41
C ASN A 68 -6.28 11.48 12.00
N ILE A 69 -5.44 11.09 11.04
CA ILE A 69 -5.85 11.05 9.66
C ILE A 69 -6.82 9.88 9.64
N THR A 70 -8.03 10.15 10.14
CA THR A 70 -9.20 9.30 9.96
C THR A 70 -9.22 8.95 8.48
N ALA A 71 -9.45 7.68 8.15
CA ALA A 71 -9.47 7.22 6.78
C ALA A 71 -10.37 8.06 5.83
N ASP A 72 -11.32 8.81 6.40
CA ASP A 72 -12.20 9.79 5.75
C ASP A 72 -11.50 11.08 5.25
N GLN A 73 -10.30 11.40 5.74
CA GLN A 73 -9.50 12.57 5.36
C GLN A 73 -8.27 12.22 4.49
N LEU A 74 -8.06 10.94 4.18
CA LEU A 74 -7.03 10.55 3.23
C LEU A 74 -7.51 11.00 1.85
N GLU A 75 -6.98 12.13 1.37
CA GLU A 75 -7.06 12.45 -0.05
C GLU A 75 -6.63 11.21 -0.83
N PRO A 76 -7.32 10.88 -1.93
CA PRO A 76 -7.00 9.69 -2.66
C PRO A 76 -5.53 9.67 -3.08
N TRP A 77 -4.83 8.57 -2.81
CA TRP A 77 -3.38 8.55 -2.94
C TRP A 77 -2.95 8.68 -4.40
N SER A 78 -1.97 9.55 -4.64
CA SER A 78 -1.39 9.72 -5.98
C SER A 78 -0.69 8.44 -6.43
N LEU A 79 -0.59 8.23 -7.75
CA LEU A 79 0.19 7.12 -8.33
C LEU A 79 1.63 7.08 -7.80
N SER A 80 2.26 8.24 -7.59
CA SER A 80 3.60 8.33 -7.01
C SER A 80 3.65 7.78 -5.59
N THR A 81 2.62 8.02 -4.79
CA THR A 81 2.48 7.46 -3.43
C THR A 81 2.34 5.96 -3.49
N LEU A 82 1.51 5.43 -4.39
CA LEU A 82 1.32 3.98 -4.55
C LEU A 82 2.63 3.28 -4.92
N GLU A 83 3.37 3.82 -5.89
CA GLU A 83 4.66 3.28 -6.32
C GLU A 83 5.72 3.32 -5.21
N LEU A 84 5.69 4.37 -4.39
CA LEU A 84 6.61 4.49 -3.26
C LEU A 84 6.26 3.47 -2.15
N VAL A 85 4.98 3.35 -1.82
CA VAL A 85 4.48 2.32 -0.90
C VAL A 85 4.87 0.92 -1.37
N LYS A 86 4.69 0.61 -2.67
CA LYS A 86 5.07 -0.68 -3.26
C LYS A 86 6.50 -1.07 -2.95
N ARG A 87 7.41 -0.11 -2.98
CA ARG A 87 8.84 -0.30 -2.69
C ARG A 87 9.12 -0.44 -1.19
N SER A 88 8.29 0.14 -0.34
CA SER A 88 8.41 0.11 1.13
C SER A 88 7.74 -1.12 1.78
N LEU A 89 6.86 -1.84 1.08
CA LEU A 89 6.19 -3.04 1.58
C LEU A 89 7.15 -4.17 2.02
N PRO A 90 8.22 -4.52 1.26
CA PRO A 90 9.11 -5.61 1.63
C PRO A 90 9.81 -5.42 2.98
N ALA A 91 10.11 -4.18 3.36
CA ALA A 91 10.70 -3.85 4.66
C ALA A 91 9.77 -4.19 5.84
N ARG A 92 8.47 -4.34 5.57
CA ARG A 92 7.43 -4.69 6.56
C ARG A 92 6.96 -6.14 6.43
N GLY A 93 7.69 -6.97 5.68
CA GLY A 93 7.31 -8.36 5.43
C GLY A 93 6.02 -8.46 4.60
N LEU A 94 5.78 -7.49 3.72
CA LEU A 94 4.66 -7.45 2.80
C LEU A 94 5.18 -7.35 1.36
N VAL A 95 4.38 -7.77 0.40
CA VAL A 95 4.65 -7.58 -1.03
C VAL A 95 3.35 -7.17 -1.69
N ALA A 96 3.45 -6.33 -2.71
CA ALA A 96 2.31 -6.11 -3.58
C ALA A 96 2.49 -6.86 -4.89
N GLU A 97 1.52 -7.69 -5.20
CA GLU A 97 1.40 -8.38 -6.47
C GLU A 97 0.43 -7.61 -7.36
N GLU A 98 0.87 -7.19 -8.54
CA GLU A 98 -0.04 -6.63 -9.53
C GLU A 98 -0.98 -7.75 -9.98
N ARG A 99 -2.28 -7.55 -9.78
CA ARG A 99 -3.26 -8.36 -10.50
C ARG A 99 -3.16 -7.96 -11.95
N SER A 100 -2.40 -8.77 -12.68
CA SER A 100 -2.39 -8.76 -14.14
C SER A 100 -3.78 -9.19 -14.62
N GLY A 101 -4.74 -8.27 -14.54
CA GLY A 101 -5.80 -8.20 -15.52
C GLY A 101 -5.12 -8.01 -16.85
N GLN A 102 -5.03 -9.11 -17.59
CA GLN A 102 -4.72 -9.21 -19.00
C GLN A 102 -5.47 -8.12 -19.78
N PHE A 103 -4.94 -6.91 -19.84
CA PHE A 103 -5.35 -5.92 -20.84
C PHE A 103 -4.51 -6.21 -22.07
N ASP A 104 -4.85 -7.32 -22.70
CA ASP A 104 -4.57 -7.53 -24.11
C ASP A 104 -5.17 -6.32 -24.84
N ARG A 105 -4.29 -5.42 -25.30
CA ARG A 105 -4.69 -4.32 -26.19
C ARG A 105 -5.10 -4.96 -27.51
N HIS A 106 -6.38 -5.25 -27.67
CA HIS A 106 -7.01 -5.50 -28.95
C HIS A 106 -7.48 -4.19 -29.60
#